data_AF-A0AAE4BNY5-F1
#
_entry.id   AF-A0AAE4BNY5-F1
#
_cell.length_a   1.000
_cell.length_b   1.000
_cell.length_c   1.000
_cell.angle_alpha   90.00
_cell.angle_beta   90.00
_cell.angle_gamma   90.00
#
_symmetry.space_group_name_H-M   'P 1'
#
loop_
_entity.id
_entity.type
_entity.pdbx_description
1 polymer ?
#
loop_
_entity_poly.entity_id
_entity_poly.type
_entity_poly.pdbx_seq_one_letter_code
_entity_poly.pdbx_strand_id
1 'polypeptide(L)'
;MKNIAIALLALTPLFILSSCGHGSKHQNGVVEKVVEKGKSYNGISISSEDHLAEENLIEIKVAGMSFMIPERKSKIKSFACGDCHSKPLEELKSNEEGFKKAHWDIKLDHASSSTMDCMSCHDDKDMNHLKTLTGQQVDFNRSDRSCQQCHSQQHSDWVGGAHGKRIKSWASPRASKTCVSCHDPHKPHIESRWPSRYNTNNAE
;
A
#
# COMPACT_ATOMS: atom_id res chain seq x y z
N MET A 1 30.49 50.15 -70.66
CA MET A 1 29.72 49.05 -71.25
C MET A 1 29.95 47.79 -70.43
N LYS A 2 28.87 47.22 -69.86
CA LYS A 2 28.69 45.84 -69.31
C LYS A 2 29.78 45.28 -68.37
N ASN A 3 29.57 45.20 -67.05
CA ASN A 3 28.89 44.12 -66.29
C ASN A 3 29.45 42.71 -66.54
N ILE A 4 29.48 41.92 -65.43
CA ILE A 4 29.90 40.51 -65.23
C ILE A 4 31.24 40.46 -64.46
N ALA A 5 31.42 39.80 -63.31
CA ALA A 5 30.55 39.12 -62.38
C ALA A 5 31.39 38.78 -61.13
N ILE A 6 30.79 38.97 -59.96
CA ILE A 6 30.68 37.98 -58.87
C ILE A 6 31.96 37.40 -58.23
N ALA A 7 31.97 37.53 -56.90
CA ALA A 7 32.63 36.67 -55.91
C ALA A 7 34.16 36.79 -55.75
N LEU A 8 34.61 37.89 -55.14
CA LEU A 8 35.81 37.86 -54.30
C LEU A 8 35.39 37.40 -52.90
N LEU A 9 35.78 36.16 -52.62
CA LEU A 9 35.62 35.42 -51.37
C LEU A 9 35.89 36.29 -50.14
N ALA A 10 34.85 36.53 -49.35
CA ALA A 10 34.99 36.82 -47.93
C ALA A 10 35.64 35.61 -47.25
N LEU A 11 36.95 35.71 -47.04
CA LEU A 11 37.77 34.69 -46.39
C LEU A 11 37.56 34.74 -44.87
N THR A 12 36.37 34.33 -44.40
CA THR A 12 36.13 33.96 -43.00
C THR A 12 35.10 32.84 -42.92
N PRO A 13 35.50 31.56 -42.84
CA PRO A 13 34.69 30.57 -42.16
C PRO A 13 35.02 30.71 -40.67
N LEU A 14 34.25 31.48 -39.91
CA LEU A 14 33.02 30.99 -39.28
C LEU A 14 33.30 29.68 -38.51
N PHE A 15 33.94 29.84 -37.35
CA PHE A 15 34.09 28.86 -36.29
C PHE A 15 32.69 28.56 -35.69
N ILE A 16 31.79 27.98 -36.47
CA ILE A 16 30.50 27.48 -35.98
C ILE A 16 30.68 25.99 -35.70
N LEU A 17 30.83 25.69 -34.41
CA LEU A 17 30.15 24.59 -33.73
C LEU A 17 30.13 23.23 -34.46
N SER A 18 31.31 22.66 -34.74
CA SER A 18 31.42 21.20 -34.77
C SER A 18 31.51 20.68 -33.34
N SER A 19 30.43 20.85 -32.57
CA SER A 19 30.18 19.92 -31.46
C SER A 19 29.72 18.64 -32.14
N CYS A 20 30.63 17.67 -32.24
CA CYS A 20 30.33 16.35 -32.76
C CYS A 20 29.03 15.86 -32.12
N GLY A 21 27.99 15.75 -32.94
CA GLY A 21 26.82 14.94 -32.64
C GLY A 21 27.27 13.48 -32.51
N HIS A 22 27.90 13.15 -31.39
CA HIS A 22 27.92 11.80 -30.89
C HIS A 22 26.46 11.53 -30.55
N GLY A 23 25.73 11.00 -31.52
CA GLY A 23 24.52 10.24 -31.27
C GLY A 23 24.95 9.08 -30.39
N SER A 24 24.99 9.32 -29.08
CA SER A 24 24.95 8.27 -28.09
C SER A 24 23.69 7.50 -28.42
N LYS A 25 23.86 6.34 -29.05
CA LYS A 25 22.90 5.26 -28.90
C LYS A 25 22.87 5.00 -27.40
N HIS A 26 22.06 5.76 -26.67
CA HIS A 26 21.67 5.42 -25.33
C HIS A 26 21.02 4.06 -25.49
N GLN A 27 21.78 3.02 -25.10
CA GLN A 27 21.28 1.67 -25.02
C GLN A 27 20.05 1.77 -24.12
N ASN A 28 18.85 1.60 -24.69
CA ASN A 28 17.59 1.70 -23.96
C ASN A 28 17.75 1.05 -22.59
N GLY A 29 17.51 1.82 -21.52
CA GLY A 29 17.71 1.35 -20.16
C GLY A 29 16.92 0.06 -19.91
N VAL A 30 17.35 -0.76 -18.95
CA VAL A 30 16.63 -2.02 -18.63
C VAL A 30 15.13 -1.76 -18.42
N VAL A 31 14.78 -0.65 -17.77
CA VAL A 31 13.40 -0.20 -17.57
C VAL A 31 12.68 0.03 -18.90
N GLU A 32 13.29 0.78 -19.83
CA GLU A 32 12.68 1.08 -21.13
C GLU A 32 12.48 -0.18 -21.98
N LYS A 33 13.43 -1.13 -21.93
CA LYS A 33 13.28 -2.45 -22.56
C LYS A 33 12.12 -3.26 -21.98
N VAL A 34 11.94 -3.22 -20.65
CA VAL A 34 10.82 -3.90 -19.97
C VAL A 34 9.50 -3.23 -20.36
N VAL A 35 9.43 -1.90 -20.35
CA VAL A 35 8.24 -1.14 -20.76
C VAL A 35 7.87 -1.46 -22.22
N GLU A 36 8.83 -1.44 -23.14
CA GLU A 36 8.58 -1.69 -24.56
C GLU A 36 8.10 -3.13 -24.80
N LYS A 37 8.75 -4.13 -24.19
CA LYS A 37 8.28 -5.52 -24.28
C LYS A 37 6.92 -5.71 -23.61
N GLY A 38 6.65 -5.00 -22.52
CA GLY A 38 5.38 -5.03 -21.81
C GLY A 38 4.19 -4.56 -22.65
N LYS A 39 4.39 -3.65 -23.63
CA LYS A 39 3.32 -3.21 -24.55
C LYS A 39 2.70 -4.35 -25.35
N SER A 40 3.47 -5.40 -25.63
CA SER A 40 3.02 -6.57 -26.40
C SER A 40 2.35 -7.67 -25.55
N TYR A 41 2.26 -7.48 -24.24
CA TYR A 41 1.68 -8.45 -23.33
C TYR A 41 0.14 -8.37 -23.34
N ASN A 42 -0.50 -9.43 -23.82
CA ASN A 42 -1.96 -9.51 -23.95
C ASN A 42 -2.65 -10.21 -22.76
N GLY A 43 -2.00 -10.25 -21.59
CA GLY A 43 -2.51 -10.96 -20.42
C GLY A 43 -2.23 -12.46 -20.42
N ILE A 44 -2.80 -13.17 -19.44
CA ILE A 44 -2.79 -14.64 -19.32
C ILE A 44 -4.25 -15.10 -19.38
N SER A 45 -4.52 -16.24 -20.00
CA SER A 45 -5.88 -16.82 -20.12
C SER A 45 -6.42 -17.44 -18.82
N ILE A 46 -5.64 -17.39 -17.74
CA ILE A 46 -5.95 -18.02 -16.45
C ILE A 46 -6.60 -16.97 -15.55
N SER A 47 -7.65 -17.40 -14.87
CA SER A 47 -8.50 -16.58 -14.02
C SER A 47 -8.45 -17.05 -12.56
N SER A 48 -8.70 -16.14 -11.63
CA SER A 48 -8.77 -16.44 -10.19
C SER A 48 -10.19 -16.54 -9.66
N GLU A 49 -11.19 -16.22 -10.48
CA GLU A 49 -12.60 -16.11 -10.13
C GLU A 49 -13.09 -17.37 -9.43
N ASP A 50 -12.86 -18.54 -10.03
CA ASP A 50 -13.27 -19.83 -9.45
C ASP A 50 -12.56 -20.12 -8.12
N HIS A 51 -11.29 -19.70 -7.99
CA HIS A 51 -10.52 -19.89 -6.75
C HIS A 51 -10.92 -18.93 -5.62
N LEU A 52 -11.60 -17.83 -5.96
CA LEU A 52 -12.01 -16.78 -5.04
C LEU A 52 -13.52 -16.80 -4.74
N ALA A 53 -14.30 -17.61 -5.46
CA ALA A 53 -15.76 -17.62 -5.40
C ALA A 53 -16.33 -17.84 -3.98
N GLU A 54 -15.65 -18.61 -3.15
CA GLU A 54 -16.07 -18.90 -1.76
C GLU A 54 -15.52 -17.91 -0.73
N GLU A 55 -14.64 -16.99 -1.14
CA GLU A 55 -14.02 -16.03 -0.24
C GLU A 55 -14.92 -14.79 -0.07
N ASN A 56 -15.15 -14.37 1.17
CA ASN A 56 -15.83 -13.09 1.43
C ASN A 56 -14.84 -11.93 1.20
N LEU A 57 -14.88 -11.39 -0.01
CA LEU A 57 -13.98 -10.34 -0.50
C LEU A 57 -14.76 -9.10 -0.93
N ILE A 58 -14.11 -7.95 -0.83
CA ILE A 58 -14.58 -6.68 -1.38
C ILE A 58 -13.56 -6.15 -2.38
N GLU A 59 -14.05 -5.49 -3.43
CA GLU A 59 -13.19 -4.78 -4.38
C GLU A 59 -12.77 -3.43 -3.81
N ILE A 60 -11.49 -3.09 -3.96
CA ILE A 60 -10.97 -1.76 -3.62
C ILE A 60 -10.24 -1.15 -4.81
N LYS A 61 -10.28 0.18 -4.87
CA LYS A 61 -9.54 0.99 -5.84
C LYS A 61 -8.56 1.90 -5.10
N VAL A 62 -7.27 1.76 -5.41
CA VAL A 62 -6.19 2.53 -4.78
C VAL A 62 -5.15 2.88 -5.85
N ALA A 63 -4.85 4.17 -6.00
CA ALA A 63 -3.86 4.68 -6.97
C ALA A 63 -4.06 4.14 -8.41
N GLY A 64 -5.33 4.06 -8.86
CA GLY A 64 -5.68 3.55 -10.20
C GLY A 64 -5.65 2.02 -10.35
N MET A 65 -5.23 1.28 -9.33
CA MET A 65 -5.28 -0.18 -9.30
C MET A 65 -6.56 -0.67 -8.62
N SER A 66 -7.18 -1.70 -9.20
CA SER A 66 -8.35 -2.38 -8.63
C SER A 66 -7.95 -3.81 -8.26
N PHE A 67 -8.28 -4.23 -7.04
CA PHE A 67 -8.02 -5.59 -6.55
C PHE A 67 -8.91 -5.92 -5.36
N MET A 68 -8.97 -7.20 -4.99
CA MET A 68 -9.83 -7.71 -3.93
C MET A 68 -9.08 -7.78 -2.59
N ILE A 69 -9.80 -7.52 -1.49
CA ILE A 69 -9.33 -7.73 -0.12
C ILE A 69 -10.39 -8.46 0.70
N PRO A 70 -10.04 -9.20 1.75
CA PRO A 70 -11.01 -9.78 2.67
C PRO A 70 -11.92 -8.73 3.30
N GLU A 71 -13.22 -9.03 3.35
CA GLU A 71 -14.11 -8.35 4.28
C GLU A 71 -13.66 -8.70 5.72
N ARG A 72 -13.55 -7.66 6.53
CA ARG A 72 -13.06 -7.68 7.91
C ARG A 72 -14.09 -7.25 8.94
N LYS A 73 -14.98 -6.29 8.62
CA LYS A 73 -15.89 -5.66 9.58
C LYS A 73 -16.85 -6.68 10.18
N SER A 74 -17.38 -7.60 9.38
CA SER A 74 -18.29 -8.65 9.86
C SER A 74 -17.59 -9.69 10.76
N LYS A 75 -16.25 -9.73 10.76
CA LYS A 75 -15.44 -10.65 11.56
C LYS A 75 -14.95 -10.01 12.88
N ILE A 76 -15.31 -8.75 13.14
CA ILE A 76 -14.99 -8.10 14.41
C ILE A 76 -15.93 -8.66 15.48
N LYS A 77 -15.35 -9.22 16.54
CA LYS A 77 -16.15 -9.69 17.69
C LYS A 77 -16.81 -8.48 18.37
N SER A 78 -18.08 -8.61 18.70
CA SER A 78 -18.86 -7.58 19.39
C SER A 78 -19.06 -6.28 18.59
N PHE A 79 -19.07 -6.37 17.26
CA PHE A 79 -19.58 -5.30 16.41
C PHE A 79 -21.13 -5.36 16.39
N ALA A 80 -21.88 -4.25 16.47
CA ALA A 80 -21.44 -2.85 16.42
C ALA A 80 -20.93 -2.32 17.77
N CYS A 81 -19.83 -1.57 17.73
CA CYS A 81 -19.18 -1.00 18.91
C CYS A 81 -20.10 -0.01 19.64
N GLY A 82 -20.94 0.71 18.90
CA GLY A 82 -21.90 1.69 19.44
C GLY A 82 -22.94 1.10 20.39
N ASP A 83 -23.18 -0.21 20.35
CA ASP A 83 -24.12 -0.88 21.24
C ASP A 83 -23.68 -0.79 22.71
N CYS A 84 -22.36 -0.80 22.96
CA CYS A 84 -21.76 -0.54 24.26
C CYS A 84 -21.27 0.90 24.41
N HIS A 85 -20.74 1.50 23.33
CA HIS A 85 -20.26 2.88 23.30
C HIS A 85 -21.40 3.87 23.01
N SER A 86 -22.39 3.87 23.90
CA SER A 86 -23.59 4.72 23.81
C SER A 86 -23.43 6.12 24.40
N LYS A 87 -22.31 6.39 25.08
CA LYS A 87 -21.98 7.66 25.74
C LYS A 87 -20.56 8.10 25.40
N PRO A 88 -20.22 9.39 25.55
CA PRO A 88 -18.85 9.87 25.40
C PRO A 88 -17.86 9.05 26.24
N LEU A 89 -16.65 8.81 25.68
CA LEU A 89 -15.67 7.95 26.35
C LEU A 89 -15.29 8.43 27.75
N GLU A 90 -15.22 9.73 27.99
CA GLU A 90 -14.87 10.28 29.29
C GLU A 90 -15.89 9.90 30.37
N GLU A 91 -17.17 9.78 30.01
CA GLU A 91 -18.23 9.31 30.92
C GLU A 91 -18.18 7.80 31.15
N LEU A 92 -17.80 7.03 30.12
CA LEU A 92 -17.63 5.57 30.23
C LEU A 92 -16.35 5.21 31.00
N LYS A 93 -15.34 6.08 30.96
CA LYS A 93 -14.10 5.91 31.72
C LYS A 93 -14.30 6.21 33.22
N SER A 94 -15.20 7.12 33.56
CA SER A 94 -15.31 7.72 34.90
C SER A 94 -16.15 6.94 35.91
N ASN A 95 -16.66 5.76 35.58
CA ASN A 95 -17.52 4.99 36.47
C ASN A 95 -16.92 3.63 36.83
N GLU A 96 -16.76 3.44 38.14
CA GLU A 96 -16.55 2.19 38.90
C GLU A 96 -15.10 1.70 39.10
N GLU A 97 -14.53 2.12 40.24
CA GLU A 97 -13.43 1.41 40.89
C GLU A 97 -13.88 -0.03 41.21
N GLY A 98 -13.13 -1.03 40.74
CA GLY A 98 -13.33 -2.45 41.09
C GLY A 98 -13.88 -3.36 39.99
N PHE A 99 -14.33 -2.83 38.84
CA PHE A 99 -14.79 -3.65 37.71
C PHE A 99 -13.82 -3.63 36.51
N LYS A 100 -13.59 -4.82 35.93
CA LYS A 100 -12.81 -4.95 34.69
C LYS A 100 -13.66 -4.49 33.50
N LYS A 101 -13.26 -3.39 32.88
CA LYS A 101 -13.89 -2.84 31.66
C LYS A 101 -13.80 -3.84 30.51
N ALA A 102 -14.78 -3.85 29.60
CA ALA A 102 -14.58 -4.47 28.28
C ALA A 102 -13.31 -3.83 27.67
N HIS A 103 -12.35 -4.64 27.23
CA HIS A 103 -11.02 -4.20 26.73
C HIS A 103 -9.95 -3.87 27.80
N TRP A 104 -10.13 -4.23 29.07
CA TRP A 104 -9.11 -4.04 30.12
C TRP A 104 -7.75 -4.70 29.83
N ASP A 105 -7.74 -5.71 28.95
CA ASP A 105 -6.60 -6.53 28.57
C ASP A 105 -5.95 -6.10 27.24
N ILE A 106 -6.44 -5.04 26.59
CA ILE A 106 -5.85 -4.50 25.37
C ILE A 106 -4.80 -3.45 25.72
N LYS A 107 -3.55 -3.71 25.29
CA LYS A 107 -2.43 -2.77 25.42
C LYS A 107 -1.99 -2.29 24.04
N LEU A 108 -1.85 -0.98 23.88
CA LEU A 108 -1.22 -0.40 22.70
C LEU A 108 0.31 -0.44 22.84
N ASP A 109 0.95 -1.22 21.99
CA ASP A 109 2.40 -1.35 21.83
C ASP A 109 2.77 -0.96 20.38
N HIS A 110 2.46 0.29 20.04
CA HIS A 110 2.64 0.83 18.71
C HIS A 110 2.93 2.34 18.80
N ALA A 111 4.22 2.70 18.68
CA ALA A 111 4.78 4.03 18.93
C ALA A 111 4.71 4.49 20.41
N SER A 112 5.34 5.63 20.73
CA SER A 112 5.27 6.21 22.07
C SER A 112 3.88 6.79 22.34
N SER A 113 3.47 6.83 23.61
CA SER A 113 2.21 7.45 24.03
C SER A 113 2.13 8.96 23.73
N SER A 114 3.27 9.62 23.52
CA SER A 114 3.33 11.01 23.06
C SER A 114 3.08 11.19 21.56
N THR A 115 3.18 10.10 20.78
CA THR A 115 3.00 10.11 19.32
C THR A 115 1.63 9.57 18.94
N MET A 116 1.18 8.52 19.63
CA MET A 116 -0.03 7.78 19.29
C MET A 116 -0.75 7.31 20.55
N ASP A 117 -2.07 7.36 20.49
CA ASP A 117 -2.99 6.75 21.44
C ASP A 117 -4.07 5.97 20.69
N CYS A 118 -5.04 5.41 21.42
CA CYS A 118 -6.15 4.67 20.82
C CYS A 118 -6.93 5.51 19.81
N MET A 119 -7.12 6.80 20.11
CA MET A 119 -7.93 7.73 19.32
C MET A 119 -7.18 8.30 18.12
N SER A 120 -5.90 7.97 17.96
CA SER A 120 -5.15 8.26 16.75
C SER A 120 -5.65 7.43 15.56
N CYS A 121 -6.24 6.26 15.84
CA CYS A 121 -6.82 5.37 14.84
C CYS A 121 -8.34 5.21 14.98
N HIS A 122 -8.86 5.14 16.21
CA HIS A 122 -10.30 5.00 16.45
C HIS A 122 -11.00 6.36 16.51
N ASP A 123 -12.21 6.43 15.99
CA ASP A 123 -13.04 7.62 16.10
C ASP A 123 -13.73 7.66 17.48
N ASP A 124 -13.39 8.67 18.28
CA ASP A 124 -13.92 8.90 19.63
C ASP A 124 -15.40 9.26 19.64
N LYS A 125 -15.92 9.74 18.49
CA LYS A 125 -17.31 10.15 18.32
C LYS A 125 -18.15 9.06 17.64
N ASP A 126 -17.50 8.09 17.00
CA ASP A 126 -18.15 6.98 16.32
C ASP A 126 -17.28 5.71 16.35
N MET A 127 -17.43 4.93 17.41
CA MET A 127 -16.64 3.70 17.60
C MET A 127 -16.86 2.63 16.52
N ASN A 128 -17.86 2.77 15.65
CA ASN A 128 -18.06 1.89 14.51
C ASN A 128 -17.12 2.18 13.35
N HIS A 129 -16.31 3.24 13.45
CA HIS A 129 -15.35 3.65 12.45
C HIS A 129 -13.96 3.91 13.04
N LEU A 130 -12.97 3.77 12.16
CA LEU A 130 -11.65 4.34 12.35
C LEU A 130 -11.66 5.78 11.84
N LYS A 131 -10.58 6.53 12.11
CA LYS A 131 -10.35 7.83 11.49
C LYS A 131 -8.92 8.00 10.98
N THR A 132 -8.74 9.00 10.14
CA THR A 132 -7.43 9.58 9.81
C THR A 132 -7.01 10.56 10.90
N LEU A 133 -5.74 10.97 10.89
CA LEU A 133 -5.19 12.03 11.74
C LEU A 133 -5.89 13.38 11.50
N THR A 134 -6.45 13.58 10.31
CA THR A 134 -7.26 14.76 9.94
C THR A 134 -8.74 14.60 10.28
N GLY A 135 -9.15 13.49 10.90
CA GLY A 135 -10.53 13.23 11.33
C GLY A 135 -11.47 12.69 10.27
N GLN A 136 -10.98 12.27 9.10
CA GLN A 136 -11.81 11.62 8.09
C GLN A 136 -12.16 10.21 8.53
N GLN A 137 -13.44 9.84 8.45
CA GLN A 137 -13.90 8.49 8.78
C GLN A 137 -13.33 7.43 7.82
N VAL A 138 -12.97 6.29 8.39
CA VAL A 138 -12.40 5.13 7.71
C VAL A 138 -13.15 3.89 8.17
N ASP A 139 -13.72 3.15 7.22
CA ASP A 139 -14.35 1.86 7.51
C ASP A 139 -13.30 0.83 7.96
N PHE A 140 -13.65 -0.08 8.87
CA PHE A 140 -12.75 -1.13 9.35
C PHE A 140 -12.24 -2.07 8.25
N ASN A 141 -12.98 -2.22 7.15
CA ASN A 141 -12.50 -2.92 5.95
C ASN A 141 -11.35 -2.20 5.25
N ARG A 142 -11.19 -0.90 5.52
CA ARG A 142 -10.20 0.00 4.92
C ARG A 142 -9.18 0.52 5.92
N SER A 143 -8.83 -0.29 6.92
CA SER A 143 -7.80 0.05 7.91
C SER A 143 -6.44 0.43 7.29
N ASP A 144 -6.17 -0.01 6.05
CA ASP A 144 -5.01 0.42 5.25
C ASP A 144 -4.89 1.95 5.16
N ARG A 145 -6.01 2.67 5.12
CA ARG A 145 -6.04 4.13 5.08
C ARG A 145 -5.55 4.79 6.35
N SER A 146 -5.75 4.16 7.51
CA SER A 146 -5.19 4.65 8.78
C SER A 146 -3.70 4.34 8.85
N CYS A 147 -3.29 3.13 8.43
CA CYS A 147 -1.89 2.69 8.45
C CYS A 147 -0.97 3.51 7.53
N GLN A 148 -1.43 3.82 6.30
CA GLN A 148 -0.60 4.50 5.29
C GLN A 148 -0.15 5.91 5.70
N GLN A 149 -0.80 6.52 6.69
CA GLN A 149 -0.47 7.87 7.17
C GLN A 149 0.95 7.94 7.74
N CYS A 150 1.43 6.85 8.32
CA CYS A 150 2.79 6.70 8.83
C CYS A 150 3.59 5.64 8.05
N HIS A 151 2.93 4.59 7.55
CA HIS A 151 3.54 3.45 6.85
C HIS A 151 3.34 3.53 5.33
N SER A 152 3.71 4.67 4.74
CA SER A 152 3.50 4.96 3.32
C SER A 152 4.23 3.98 2.39
N GLN A 153 5.48 3.61 2.72
CA GLN A 153 6.25 2.65 1.93
C GLN A 153 5.61 1.26 1.93
N GLN A 154 5.26 0.73 3.11
CA GLN A 154 4.62 -0.58 3.21
C GLN A 154 3.25 -0.61 2.52
N HIS A 155 2.50 0.49 2.61
CA HIS A 155 1.25 0.64 1.87
C HIS A 155 1.49 0.64 0.36
N SER A 156 2.48 1.37 -0.14
CA SER A 156 2.84 1.36 -1.57
C SER A 156 3.24 -0.05 -2.04
N ASP A 157 4.04 -0.77 -1.26
CA ASP A 157 4.44 -2.15 -1.57
C ASP A 157 3.22 -3.09 -1.57
N TRP A 158 2.27 -2.89 -0.68
CA TRP A 158 1.02 -3.68 -0.62
C TRP A 158 0.10 -3.41 -1.81
N VAL A 159 -0.06 -2.13 -2.16
CA VAL A 159 -0.81 -1.70 -3.33
C VAL A 159 -0.19 -2.27 -4.60
N GLY A 160 1.13 -2.21 -4.75
CA GLY A 160 1.86 -2.83 -5.87
C GLY A 160 1.92 -4.37 -5.84
N GLY A 161 1.52 -4.99 -4.72
CA GLY A 161 1.48 -6.44 -4.55
C GLY A 161 2.81 -7.11 -4.21
N ALA A 162 3.83 -6.32 -3.86
CA ALA A 162 5.07 -6.81 -3.25
C ALA A 162 4.88 -7.16 -1.76
N HIS A 163 3.86 -6.57 -1.12
CA HIS A 163 3.43 -6.87 0.23
C HIS A 163 1.99 -7.38 0.28
N GLY A 164 1.62 -8.08 1.35
CA GLY A 164 0.31 -8.72 1.51
C GLY A 164 0.25 -10.05 0.77
N LYS A 165 0.08 -11.13 1.52
CA LYS A 165 0.01 -12.48 0.96
C LYS A 165 -1.20 -12.58 0.04
N ARG A 166 -0.99 -13.08 -1.19
CA ARG A 166 -2.09 -13.38 -2.11
C ARG A 166 -2.98 -14.50 -1.59
N ILE A 167 -4.27 -14.38 -1.87
CA ILE A 167 -5.28 -15.35 -1.48
C ILE A 167 -5.52 -16.27 -2.67
N LYS A 168 -5.28 -17.58 -2.46
CA LYS A 168 -5.54 -18.71 -3.37
C LYS A 168 -4.77 -18.72 -4.71
N SER A 169 -4.69 -17.61 -5.44
CA SER A 169 -4.18 -17.53 -6.81
C SER A 169 -3.24 -16.34 -7.05
N TRP A 170 -2.42 -16.44 -8.10
CA TRP A 170 -1.58 -15.36 -8.61
C TRP A 170 -2.10 -14.72 -9.91
N ALA A 171 -3.15 -15.28 -10.52
CA ALA A 171 -3.82 -14.70 -11.68
C ALA A 171 -4.70 -13.50 -11.31
N SER A 172 -5.34 -12.88 -12.30
CA SER A 172 -6.35 -11.83 -12.09
C SER A 172 -7.73 -12.47 -11.80
N PRO A 173 -8.63 -11.79 -11.04
CA PRO A 173 -8.36 -10.61 -10.24
C PRO A 173 -7.46 -10.97 -9.04
N ARG A 174 -6.55 -10.06 -8.71
CA ARG A 174 -5.70 -10.23 -7.53
C ARG A 174 -6.55 -10.11 -6.28
N ALA A 175 -6.43 -11.08 -5.37
CA ALA A 175 -6.90 -10.95 -3.99
C ALA A 175 -5.72 -10.94 -3.02
N SER A 176 -5.67 -9.96 -2.12
CA SER A 176 -4.56 -9.78 -1.18
C SER A 176 -5.06 -9.65 0.26
N LYS A 177 -4.35 -10.29 1.19
CA LYS A 177 -4.56 -10.04 2.62
C LYS A 177 -4.27 -8.58 2.98
N THR A 178 -5.03 -8.04 3.93
CA THR A 178 -4.82 -6.68 4.46
C THR A 178 -3.71 -6.65 5.52
N CYS A 179 -3.29 -5.45 5.93
CA CYS A 179 -2.30 -5.26 6.99
C CYS A 179 -2.68 -6.05 8.26
N VAL A 180 -3.92 -5.89 8.72
CA VAL A 180 -4.45 -6.51 9.95
C VAL A 180 -4.81 -8.00 9.79
N SER A 181 -4.58 -8.58 8.61
CA SER A 181 -4.73 -10.03 8.41
C SER A 181 -3.50 -10.81 8.91
N CYS A 182 -2.38 -10.12 9.12
CA CYS A 182 -1.12 -10.68 9.60
C CYS A 182 -0.57 -9.93 10.81
N HIS A 183 -0.78 -8.61 10.87
CA HIS A 183 -0.34 -7.76 11.97
C HIS A 183 -1.47 -7.57 12.98
N ASP A 184 -1.16 -7.65 14.27
CA ASP A 184 -2.05 -7.15 15.32
C ASP A 184 -2.01 -5.61 15.28
N PRO A 185 -3.13 -4.89 15.06
CA PRO A 185 -3.11 -3.42 15.01
C PRO A 185 -2.65 -2.76 16.31
N HIS A 186 -2.74 -3.43 17.46
CA HIS A 186 -2.27 -2.91 18.74
C HIS A 186 -0.83 -3.32 19.08
N LYS A 187 -0.29 -4.34 18.39
CA LYS A 187 1.11 -4.76 18.47
C LYS A 187 1.59 -5.27 17.10
N PRO A 188 1.82 -4.38 16.13
CA PRO A 188 2.02 -4.81 14.74
C PRO A 188 3.39 -5.43 14.48
N HIS A 189 4.36 -5.24 15.37
CA HIS A 189 5.67 -5.87 15.21
C HIS A 189 5.55 -7.40 15.23
N ILE A 190 5.98 -8.05 14.15
CA ILE A 190 6.09 -9.50 14.09
C ILE A 190 7.47 -9.87 14.64
N GLU A 191 7.48 -10.55 15.78
CA GLU A 191 8.71 -11.01 16.43
C GLU A 191 9.54 -11.87 15.49
N SER A 192 10.86 -11.68 15.54
CA SER A 192 11.79 -12.55 14.82
C SER A 192 11.64 -13.98 15.32
N ARG A 193 11.54 -14.93 14.39
CA ARG A 193 11.46 -16.35 14.70
C ARG A 193 12.32 -17.14 13.73
N TRP A 194 12.88 -18.24 14.21
CA TRP A 194 13.58 -19.18 13.36
C TRP A 194 12.64 -19.74 12.28
N PRO A 195 13.14 -19.96 11.05
CA PRO A 195 12.38 -20.67 10.03
C PRO A 195 11.88 -22.00 10.59
N SER A 196 10.63 -22.34 10.34
CA SER A 196 10.02 -23.58 10.84
C SER A 196 10.66 -24.86 10.27
N ARG A 197 11.54 -24.72 9.26
CA ARG A 197 12.37 -25.80 8.72
C ARG A 197 13.79 -25.27 8.52
N TYR A 198 14.76 -25.97 9.09
CA TYR A 198 16.18 -25.81 8.76
C TYR A 198 16.42 -26.51 7.40
N ASN A 199 16.94 -25.80 6.40
CA ASN A 199 17.42 -26.45 5.18
C ASN A 199 18.73 -27.17 5.52
N THR A 200 18.67 -28.43 5.94
CA THR A 200 19.83 -29.26 6.29
C THR A 200 20.50 -29.93 5.09
N ASN A 201 20.14 -29.56 3.86
CA ASN A 201 20.83 -30.09 2.69
C ASN A 201 22.10 -29.28 2.48
N ASN A 202 23.20 -29.78 3.03
CA ASN A 202 24.52 -29.40 2.57
C ASN A 202 24.56 -29.72 1.07
N ALA A 203 24.88 -28.73 0.24
CA ALA A 203 25.14 -28.96 -1.17
C ALA A 203 26.36 -29.89 -1.27
N GLU A 204 26.13 -31.13 -1.71
CA GLU A 204 27.17 -32.04 -2.18
C GLU A 204 27.66 -31.61 -3.56
#